data_AF-A0A4P7AI57-F1
#
_entry.id   AF-A0A4P7AI57-F1
#
_cell.length_a   1.000
_cell.length_b   1.000
_cell.length_c   1.000
_cell.angle_alpha   90.00
_cell.angle_beta   90.00
_cell.angle_gamma   90.00
#
_symmetry.space_group_name_H-M   'P 1'
#
loop_
_entity.id
_entity.type
_entity.pdbx_description
1 polymer ?
#
loop_
_entity_poly.entity_id
_entity_poly.type
_entity_poly.pdbx_seq_one_letter_code
_entity_poly.pdbx_strand_id
1 'polypeptide(L)'
;MDDIQNLLKKIKSLEAEIKDYKLKDDYIKNGVERTTKLFEIANHNAQKIIVKSVEVAYGIKDEMQKCLNQIKENPNNYQEIVEKFLFDNGEIFSYNKKEIEDIAKKIVEDMGK
;
A
#
# COMPACT_ATOMS: atom_id res chain seq x y z
N MET A 1 21.33 -13.89 -61.47
CA MET A 1 21.69 -14.85 -60.38
C MET A 1 21.98 -14.08 -59.08
N ASP A 2 22.67 -12.93 -59.17
CA ASP A 2 22.91 -12.02 -58.03
C ASP A 2 21.64 -11.47 -57.36
N ASP A 3 20.60 -11.12 -58.13
CA ASP A 3 19.36 -10.58 -57.56
C ASP A 3 18.62 -11.58 -56.66
N ILE A 4 18.65 -12.87 -57.02
CA ILE A 4 18.03 -13.93 -56.21
C ILE A 4 18.78 -14.08 -54.88
N GLN A 5 20.11 -14.02 -54.89
CA GLN A 5 20.90 -14.08 -53.66
C GLN A 5 20.70 -12.84 -52.78
N ASN A 6 20.59 -11.66 -53.38
CA ASN A 6 20.30 -10.42 -52.64
C ASN A 6 18.90 -10.44 -52.02
N LEU A 7 17.90 -10.94 -52.73
CA LEU A 7 16.55 -11.13 -52.19
C LEU A 7 16.54 -12.14 -51.04
N LEU A 8 17.27 -13.25 -51.14
CA LEU A 8 17.38 -14.23 -50.05
C LEU A 8 18.04 -13.66 -48.79
N LYS A 9 19.08 -12.81 -48.94
CA LYS A 9 19.69 -12.09 -47.83
C LYS A 9 18.72 -11.10 -47.19
N LYS A 10 17.95 -10.37 -48.01
CA LYS A 10 16.93 -9.44 -47.54
C LYS A 10 15.83 -10.16 -46.76
N ILE A 11 15.33 -11.28 -47.26
CA ILE A 11 14.32 -12.12 -46.58
C ILE A 11 14.84 -12.57 -45.21
N LYS A 12 16.05 -13.12 -45.14
CA LYS A 12 16.64 -13.53 -43.84
C LYS A 12 16.81 -12.38 -42.86
N SER A 13 17.20 -11.21 -43.35
CA SER A 13 17.32 -9.99 -42.52
C SER A 13 15.96 -9.57 -41.96
N LEU A 14 14.92 -9.56 -42.81
CA LEU A 14 13.56 -9.19 -42.41
C LEU A 14 12.96 -10.22 -41.45
N GLU A 15 13.22 -11.51 -41.64
CA GLU A 15 12.78 -12.57 -40.71
C GLU A 15 13.42 -12.40 -39.33
N ALA A 16 14.70 -12.05 -39.27
CA ALA A 16 15.39 -11.76 -38.02
C ALA A 16 14.81 -10.51 -37.33
N GLU A 17 14.53 -9.46 -38.10
CA GLU A 17 13.95 -8.22 -37.60
C GLU A 17 12.52 -8.42 -37.07
N ILE A 18 11.68 -9.18 -37.79
CA ILE A 18 10.34 -9.58 -37.33
C ILE A 18 10.43 -10.37 -36.02
N LYS A 19 11.40 -11.28 -35.90
CA LYS A 19 11.60 -12.05 -34.67
C LYS A 19 11.97 -11.14 -33.50
N ASP A 20 12.85 -10.16 -33.72
CA ASP A 20 13.24 -9.19 -32.70
C ASP A 20 12.05 -8.32 -32.27
N TYR A 21 11.23 -7.85 -33.22
CA TYR A 21 10.01 -7.11 -32.91
C TYR A 21 9.01 -7.93 -32.10
N LYS A 22 8.80 -9.21 -32.42
CA LYS A 22 7.91 -10.09 -31.64
C LYS A 22 8.39 -10.26 -30.20
N LEU A 23 9.70 -10.44 -29.99
CA LEU A 23 10.27 -10.55 -28.65
C LEU A 23 10.08 -9.25 -27.84
N LYS A 24 10.25 -8.10 -28.47
CA LYS A 24 10.00 -6.79 -27.85
C LYS A 24 8.52 -6.61 -27.51
N ASP A 25 7.62 -6.98 -28.40
CA ASP A 25 6.18 -6.90 -28.19
C ASP A 25 5.73 -7.79 -27.02
N ASP A 26 6.22 -9.04 -26.95
CA ASP A 26 5.97 -9.94 -25.83
C ASP A 26 6.52 -9.39 -24.52
N TYR A 27 7.72 -8.81 -24.52
CA TYR A 27 8.29 -8.19 -23.34
C TYR A 27 7.45 -7.00 -22.86
N ILE A 28 7.03 -6.12 -23.77
CA ILE A 28 6.19 -4.96 -23.45
C ILE A 28 4.84 -5.41 -22.93
N LYS A 29 4.17 -6.35 -23.61
CA LYS A 29 2.85 -6.83 -23.21
C LYS A 29 2.86 -7.46 -21.82
N ASN A 30 3.82 -8.35 -21.57
CA ASN A 30 3.97 -8.99 -20.26
C ASN A 30 4.42 -7.98 -19.18
N GLY A 31 5.29 -7.03 -19.54
CA GLY A 31 5.76 -5.98 -18.64
C GLY A 31 4.65 -5.01 -18.24
N VAL A 32 3.80 -4.62 -19.19
CA VAL A 32 2.62 -3.77 -18.96
C VAL A 32 1.63 -4.51 -18.09
N GLU A 33 1.29 -5.76 -18.40
CA GLU A 33 0.35 -6.54 -17.59
C GLU A 33 0.84 -6.71 -16.14
N ARG A 34 2.12 -7.00 -15.96
CA ARG A 34 2.72 -7.10 -14.61
C ARG A 34 2.67 -5.77 -13.86
N THR A 35 3.01 -4.67 -14.53
CA THR A 35 2.96 -3.33 -13.91
C THR A 35 1.54 -2.95 -13.52
N THR A 36 0.55 -3.24 -14.37
CA THR A 36 -0.86 -2.99 -14.07
C THR A 36 -1.30 -3.77 -12.84
N LYS A 37 -1.00 -5.07 -12.76
CA LYS A 37 -1.33 -5.90 -11.58
C LYS A 37 -0.68 -5.37 -10.30
N LEU A 38 0.59 -4.95 -10.37
CA LEU A 38 1.27 -4.35 -9.22
C LEU A 38 0.61 -3.04 -8.78
N PHE A 39 0.20 -2.21 -9.73
CA PHE A 39 -0.49 -0.94 -9.45
C PHE A 39 -1.88 -1.18 -8.84
N GLU A 40 -2.63 -2.17 -9.33
CA GLU A 40 -3.92 -2.58 -8.76
C GLU A 40 -3.76 -3.06 -7.31
N ILE A 41 -2.77 -3.89 -7.02
CA ILE A 41 -2.47 -4.36 -5.66
C ILE A 41 -2.09 -3.19 -4.76
N ALA A 42 -1.21 -2.30 -5.23
CA ALA A 42 -0.80 -1.12 -4.48
C ALA A 42 -1.99 -0.20 -4.15
N ASN A 43 -2.88 0.04 -5.12
CA ASN A 43 -4.09 0.82 -4.92
C ASN A 43 -5.04 0.16 -3.92
N HIS A 44 -5.27 -1.14 -4.04
CA HIS A 44 -6.14 -1.87 -3.11
C HIS A 44 -5.61 -1.78 -1.68
N ASN A 45 -4.29 -1.95 -1.49
CA ASN A 45 -3.65 -1.84 -0.19
C ASN A 45 -3.73 -0.40 0.35
N ALA A 46 -3.49 0.61 -0.49
CA ALA A 46 -3.63 2.02 -0.10
C ALA A 46 -5.05 2.34 0.34
N GLN A 47 -6.07 1.88 -0.39
CA GLN A 47 -7.48 2.04 -0.01
C GLN A 47 -7.76 1.40 1.35
N LYS A 48 -7.29 0.16 1.59
CA LYS A 48 -7.47 -0.53 2.86
C LYS A 48 -6.82 0.23 4.02
N ILE A 49 -5.62 0.77 3.83
CA ILE A 49 -4.93 1.59 4.83
C ILE A 49 -5.75 2.85 5.13
N ILE A 50 -6.19 3.58 4.10
CA ILE A 50 -6.98 4.80 4.26
C ILE A 50 -8.27 4.51 5.04
N VAL A 51 -9.01 3.48 4.66
CA VAL A 51 -10.26 3.09 5.35
C VAL A 51 -9.97 2.78 6.82
N LYS A 52 -8.94 1.98 7.11
CA LYS A 52 -8.56 1.65 8.50
C LYS A 52 -8.14 2.87 9.30
N SER A 53 -7.38 3.80 8.70
CA SER A 53 -7.01 5.06 9.35
C SER A 53 -8.23 5.91 9.68
N VAL A 54 -9.21 5.99 8.78
CA VAL A 54 -10.47 6.71 9.02
C VAL A 54 -11.27 6.04 10.13
N GLU A 55 -11.40 4.72 10.12
CA GLU A 55 -12.08 3.96 11.19
C GLU A 55 -11.45 4.22 12.57
N VAL A 56 -10.12 4.17 12.67
CA VAL A 56 -9.39 4.47 13.91
C VAL A 56 -9.63 5.91 14.35
N ALA A 57 -9.56 6.88 13.42
CA ALA A 57 -9.81 8.28 13.74
C ALA A 57 -11.25 8.51 14.27
N TYR A 58 -12.25 7.85 13.68
CA TYR A 58 -13.62 7.88 14.18
C TYR A 58 -13.75 7.23 15.55
N GLY A 59 -13.10 6.08 15.79
CA GLY A 59 -13.08 5.42 17.10
C GLY A 59 -12.50 6.32 18.19
N ILE A 60 -11.35 6.95 17.93
CA ILE A 60 -10.72 7.89 18.86
C ILE A 60 -11.64 9.08 19.14
N LYS A 61 -12.25 9.66 18.10
CA LYS A 61 -13.18 10.78 18.23
C LYS A 61 -14.37 10.40 19.14
N ASP A 62 -14.96 9.23 18.93
CA ASP A 62 -16.11 8.78 19.72
C ASP A 62 -15.74 8.52 21.18
N GLU A 63 -14.57 7.92 21.46
CA GLU A 63 -14.08 7.73 22.83
C GLU A 63 -13.79 9.07 23.53
N MET A 64 -13.16 10.02 22.82
CA MET A 64 -12.97 11.39 23.35
C MET A 64 -14.31 12.06 23.64
N GLN A 65 -15.31 11.91 22.76
CA GLN A 65 -16.62 12.51 22.95
C GLN A 65 -17.37 11.90 24.15
N LYS A 66 -17.27 10.59 24.38
CA LYS A 66 -17.81 9.92 25.57
C LYS A 66 -17.16 10.45 26.85
N CYS A 67 -15.83 10.55 26.88
CA CYS A 67 -15.08 11.08 28.01
C CYS A 67 -15.51 12.53 28.34
N LEU A 68 -15.60 13.40 27.31
CA LEU A 68 -16.04 14.79 27.49
C LEU A 68 -17.48 14.89 28.00
N ASN A 69 -18.38 14.01 27.54
CA ASN A 69 -19.75 13.97 28.06
C ASN A 69 -19.79 13.52 29.53
N GLN A 70 -19.01 12.52 29.91
CA GLN A 70 -18.90 12.08 31.31
C GLN A 70 -18.39 13.19 32.23
N ILE A 71 -17.39 13.95 31.78
CA ILE A 71 -16.88 15.13 32.51
C ILE A 71 -17.97 16.20 32.63
N LYS A 72 -18.71 16.45 31.55
CA LYS A 72 -19.82 17.43 31.56
C LYS A 72 -20.92 17.05 32.55
N GLU A 73 -21.22 15.76 32.67
CA GLU A 73 -22.24 15.24 33.60
C GLU A 73 -21.74 15.20 35.06
N ASN A 74 -20.44 14.96 35.28
CA ASN A 74 -19.84 14.82 36.60
C ASN A 74 -18.55 15.66 36.76
N PRO A 75 -18.63 17.00 36.72
CA PRO A 75 -17.46 17.88 36.63
C PRO A 75 -16.54 17.80 37.85
N ASN A 76 -17.08 17.47 39.03
CA ASN A 76 -16.29 17.33 40.25
C ASN A 76 -15.35 16.10 40.24
N ASN A 77 -15.62 15.12 39.37
CA ASN A 77 -14.86 13.87 39.26
C ASN A 77 -14.00 13.83 37.98
N TYR A 78 -13.74 14.98 37.35
CA TYR A 78 -13.06 15.03 36.05
C TYR A 78 -11.71 14.29 36.06
N GLN A 79 -10.97 14.36 37.17
CA GLN A 79 -9.65 13.76 37.27
C GLN A 79 -9.70 12.23 37.21
N GLU A 80 -10.62 11.60 37.95
CA GLU A 80 -10.82 10.15 37.91
C GLU A 80 -11.27 9.68 36.52
N ILE A 81 -12.14 10.46 35.87
CA ILE A 81 -12.63 10.17 34.51
C ILE A 81 -11.48 10.21 33.49
N VAL A 82 -10.62 11.23 33.56
CA VAL A 82 -9.47 11.37 32.66
C VAL A 82 -8.42 10.29 32.92
N GLU A 83 -8.11 9.97 34.18
CA GLU A 83 -7.16 8.92 34.53
C GLU A 83 -7.62 7.56 34.02
N LYS A 84 -8.91 7.24 34.17
CA LYS A 84 -9.50 6.03 33.61
C LYS A 84 -9.42 6.01 32.08
N PHE A 85 -9.76 7.11 31.41
CA PHE A 85 -9.66 7.22 29.95
C PHE A 85 -8.23 6.96 29.46
N LEU A 86 -7.23 7.55 30.12
CA LEU A 86 -5.81 7.37 29.78
C LEU A 86 -5.32 5.96 30.08
N PHE A 87 -5.83 5.31 31.13
CA PHE A 87 -5.52 3.92 31.42
C PHE A 87 -6.09 2.99 30.35
N ASP A 88 -7.38 3.13 30.04
CA ASP A 88 -8.10 2.28 29.09
C ASP A 88 -7.59 2.44 27.65
N ASN A 89 -7.06 3.62 27.29
CA ASN A 89 -6.63 3.96 25.93
C ASN A 89 -5.12 4.25 25.79
N GLY A 90 -4.34 4.10 26.86
CA GLY A 90 -2.96 4.58 26.96
C GLY A 90 -2.01 3.99 25.91
N GLU A 91 -2.26 2.75 25.49
CA GLU A 91 -1.47 2.09 24.43
C GLU A 91 -1.53 2.82 23.09
N ILE A 92 -2.67 3.44 22.75
CA ILE A 92 -2.82 4.21 21.51
C ILE A 92 -1.96 5.47 21.55
N PHE A 93 -1.81 6.07 22.74
CA PHE A 93 -1.08 7.32 22.94
C PHE A 93 0.40 7.14 23.26
N SER A 94 0.83 5.91 23.58
CA SER A 94 2.20 5.62 24.02
C SER A 94 3.17 5.26 22.90
N TYR A 95 2.66 4.88 21.72
CA TYR A 95 3.51 4.56 20.58
C TYR A 95 4.31 5.77 20.11
N ASN A 96 5.63 5.68 20.21
CA ASN A 96 6.51 6.67 19.62
C ASN A 96 6.77 6.36 18.14
N LYS A 97 7.19 7.38 17.39
CA LYS A 97 7.46 7.27 15.94
C LYS A 97 8.38 6.07 15.60
N LYS A 98 9.37 5.80 16.44
CA LYS A 98 10.37 4.75 16.21
C LYS A 98 9.76 3.35 16.36
N GLU A 99 8.89 3.15 17.35
CA GLU A 99 8.14 1.90 17.53
C GLU A 99 7.20 1.62 16.37
N ILE A 100 6.52 2.66 15.86
CA ILE A 100 5.67 2.54 14.67
C ILE A 100 6.51 2.16 13.45
N GLU A 101 7.67 2.78 13.26
CA GLU A 101 8.60 2.44 12.17
C GLU A 101 9.11 0.99 12.27
N ASP A 102 9.41 0.51 13.46
CA ASP A 102 9.90 -0.86 13.67
C ASP A 102 8.80 -1.91 13.48
N ILE A 103 7.55 -1.61 13.88
CA ILE A 103 6.38 -2.45 13.57
C ILE A 103 6.15 -2.49 12.05
N ALA A 104 6.22 -1.34 11.37
CA ALA A 104 6.05 -1.26 9.92
C ALA A 104 7.12 -2.09 9.18
N LYS A 105 8.39 -2.03 9.62
CA LYS A 105 9.46 -2.86 9.06
C LYS A 105 9.18 -4.35 9.23
N LYS A 106 8.79 -4.80 10.42
CA LYS A 106 8.45 -6.22 10.67
C LYS A 106 7.31 -6.71 9.77
N ILE A 107 6.28 -5.89 9.55
CA ILE A 107 5.17 -6.23 8.66
C ILE A 107 5.66 -6.40 7.21
N VAL A 108 6.54 -5.50 6.73
CA VAL A 108 7.13 -5.60 5.39
C VAL A 108 8.02 -6.84 5.25
N GLU A 109 8.80 -7.16 6.28
CA GLU A 109 9.68 -8.34 6.31
C GLU A 109 8.88 -9.66 6.32
N ASP A 110 7.76 -9.72 7.05
CA ASP A 110 6.89 -10.90 7.09
C ASP A 110 6.06 -11.08 5.81
N MET A 111 5.71 -10.00 5.11
CA MET A 111 5.04 -10.06 3.80
C MET A 111 6.00 -10.42 2.65
N GLY A 112 7.32 -10.39 2.87
CA GLY A 112 8.36 -10.72 1.90
C GLY A 112 8.76 -12.19 1.85
N LYS A 113 8.15 -13.05 2.69
CA LYS A 113 8.31 -14.51 2.70
C LYS A 113 7.11 -15.19 2.03
#